data_AF-A0A2E6Z4U2-F1
#
_entry.id   AF-A0A2E6Z4U2-F1
#
_cell.length_a   1.000
_cell.length_b   1.000
_cell.length_c   1.000
_cell.angle_alpha   90.00
_cell.angle_beta   90.00
_cell.angle_gamma   90.00
#
_symmetry.space_group_name_H-M   'P 1'
#
loop_
_entity.id
_entity.type
_entity.pdbx_description
1 polymer ?
#
loop_
_entity_poly.entity_id
_entity_poly.type
_entity_poly.pdbx_seq_one_letter_code
_entity_poly.pdbx_strand_id
1 'polypeptide(L)'
;MVTIEDIDKLVTTFSSEYRRSELPAINKSEIYSLFSNKLKVPDAALHWPEMWPNCQERGVYAILSGATVLYIGKASQQDLGYRLGSYFVSDVDKQSAIPAKGHQWSQMPTSIVTWAVPRELFFEASALEEYLIHKLRDRLPDNTRGKRA
;
A
#
# COMPACT_ATOMS: atom_id res chain seq x y z
N MET A 1 -13.25 10.86 -1.90
CA MET A 1 -12.50 9.58 -1.86
C MET A 1 -11.02 9.88 -1.62
N VAL A 2 -10.23 8.94 -1.11
CA VAL A 2 -8.78 9.13 -0.92
C VAL A 2 -8.06 8.68 -2.18
N THR A 3 -7.07 9.45 -2.64
CA THR A 3 -6.23 9.11 -3.80
C THR A 3 -4.77 8.89 -3.39
N ILE A 4 -3.94 8.43 -4.33
CA ILE A 4 -2.49 8.31 -4.11
C ILE A 4 -1.87 9.68 -3.80
N GLU A 5 -2.32 10.74 -4.46
CA GLU A 5 -1.83 12.11 -4.23
C GLU A 5 -2.10 12.60 -2.80
N ASP A 6 -3.23 12.19 -2.19
CA ASP A 6 -3.51 12.50 -0.79
C ASP A 6 -2.49 11.82 0.13
N ILE A 7 -2.12 10.56 -0.15
CA ILE A 7 -1.10 9.84 0.61
C ILE A 7 0.27 10.50 0.40
N ASP A 8 0.64 10.84 -0.84
CA ASP A 8 1.93 11.45 -1.16
C ASP A 8 2.13 12.76 -0.39
N LYS A 9 1.11 13.64 -0.39
CA LYS A 9 1.14 14.88 0.40
C LYS A 9 1.38 14.59 1.88
N LEU A 10 0.71 13.59 2.43
CA LEU A 10 0.87 13.20 3.84
C LEU A 10 2.25 12.58 4.12
N VAL A 11 2.81 11.76 3.22
CA VAL A 11 4.16 11.19 3.35
C VAL A 11 5.22 12.29 3.28
N THR A 12 5.03 13.29 2.39
CA THR A 12 5.89 14.47 2.33
C THR A 12 5.82 15.26 3.62
N THR A 13 4.61 15.57 4.13
CA THR A 13 4.43 16.25 5.41
C THR A 13 5.07 15.47 6.56
N PHE A 14 4.87 14.15 6.60
CA PHE A 14 5.47 13.30 7.63
C PHE A 14 7.01 13.39 7.61
N SER A 15 7.58 13.37 6.40
CA SER A 15 9.02 13.46 6.21
C SER A 15 9.58 14.83 6.58
N SER A 16 8.87 15.92 6.29
CA SER A 16 9.35 17.27 6.60
C SER A 16 9.16 17.66 8.08
N GLU A 17 8.10 17.18 8.73
CA GLU A 17 7.76 17.60 10.09
C GLU A 17 8.37 16.71 11.18
N TYR A 18 8.47 15.40 10.94
CA TYR A 18 8.81 14.43 12.00
C TYR A 18 10.13 13.69 11.76
N ARG A 19 10.66 13.72 10.52
CA ARG A 19 11.96 13.09 10.20
C ARG A 19 13.05 14.15 10.15
N ARG A 20 14.27 13.76 10.51
CA ARG A 20 15.45 14.63 10.32
C ARG A 20 15.82 14.65 8.83
N SER A 21 16.31 15.79 8.36
CA SER A 21 16.70 16.02 6.96
C SER A 21 17.79 15.09 6.45
N GLU A 22 18.62 14.55 7.34
CA GLU A 22 19.73 13.67 6.98
C GLU A 22 19.30 12.20 6.77
N LEU A 23 18.08 11.84 7.17
CA LEU A 23 17.61 10.46 7.05
C LEU A 23 17.29 10.14 5.58
N PRO A 24 17.56 8.91 5.11
CA PRO A 24 17.20 8.52 3.75
C PRO A 24 15.70 8.69 3.48
N ALA A 25 15.35 9.09 2.26
CA ALA A 25 13.98 9.30 1.87
C ALA A 25 13.14 8.01 1.96
N ILE A 26 11.85 8.17 2.19
CA ILE A 26 10.88 7.08 2.01
C ILE A 26 10.73 6.84 0.51
N ASN A 27 10.95 5.60 0.06
CA ASN A 27 10.95 5.24 -1.35
C ASN A 27 9.56 4.78 -1.80
N LYS A 28 8.88 5.61 -2.59
CA LYS A 28 7.59 5.29 -3.20
C LYS A 28 7.80 4.39 -4.44
N SER A 29 6.94 3.39 -4.62
CA SER A 29 6.89 2.61 -5.85
C SER A 29 6.02 3.23 -6.93
N GLU A 30 6.22 2.77 -8.16
CA GLU A 30 5.21 2.90 -9.21
C GLU A 30 3.91 2.15 -8.86
N ILE A 31 2.83 2.44 -9.59
CA ILE A 31 1.57 1.72 -9.48
C ILE A 31 1.76 0.30 -10.04
N TYR A 32 1.38 -0.69 -9.22
CA TYR A 32 1.35 -2.09 -9.58
C TYR A 32 -0.08 -2.54 -9.88
N SER A 33 -0.35 -3.02 -11.09
CA SER A 33 -1.61 -3.62 -11.50
C SER A 33 -1.71 -5.07 -11.01
N LEU A 34 -2.84 -5.43 -10.41
CA LEU A 34 -3.15 -6.82 -10.05
C LEU A 34 -3.48 -7.70 -11.28
N PHE A 35 -3.50 -7.13 -12.48
CA PHE A 35 -3.81 -7.83 -13.73
C PHE A 35 -2.59 -7.82 -14.66
N SER A 36 -2.38 -8.92 -15.40
CA SER A 36 -1.41 -8.99 -16.49
C SER A 36 -1.79 -8.12 -17.70
N ASN A 37 -3.10 -7.89 -17.90
CA ASN A 37 -3.61 -7.05 -18.97
C ASN A 37 -3.42 -5.56 -18.64
N LYS A 38 -2.49 -4.92 -19.34
CA LYS A 38 -2.12 -3.50 -19.20
C LYS A 38 -3.26 -2.50 -19.46
N LEU A 39 -4.33 -2.93 -20.12
CA LEU A 39 -5.51 -2.08 -20.36
C LEU A 39 -6.40 -1.92 -19.12
N LYS A 40 -6.25 -2.79 -18.10
CA LYS A 40 -7.09 -2.77 -16.90
C LYS A 40 -6.73 -1.62 -15.95
N VAL A 41 -5.44 -1.28 -15.88
CA VAL A 41 -4.93 -0.16 -15.08
C VAL A 41 -3.92 0.61 -15.96
N PRO A 42 -4.40 1.58 -16.78
CA PRO A 42 -3.55 2.23 -17.78
C PRO A 42 -2.32 2.96 -17.21
N ASP A 43 -2.43 3.48 -15.98
CA ASP A 43 -1.35 4.22 -15.32
C ASP A 43 -0.38 3.31 -14.54
N ALA A 44 -0.56 1.98 -14.59
CA ALA A 44 0.35 1.05 -13.93
C ALA A 44 1.64 0.87 -14.74
N ALA A 45 2.80 0.97 -14.07
CA ALA A 45 4.09 0.65 -14.67
C ALA A 45 4.44 -0.84 -14.49
N LEU A 46 3.98 -1.44 -13.39
CA LEU A 46 4.24 -2.83 -13.01
C LEU A 46 2.96 -3.64 -13.05
N HIS A 47 3.04 -4.92 -13.39
CA HIS A 47 1.88 -5.77 -13.58
C HIS A 47 2.08 -7.15 -12.97
N TRP A 48 0.98 -7.77 -12.56
CA TRP A 48 0.99 -9.20 -12.24
C TRP A 48 1.47 -10.04 -13.44
N PRO A 49 2.36 -11.06 -13.25
CA PRO A 49 2.90 -11.60 -12.01
C PRO A 49 4.34 -11.13 -11.69
N GLU A 50 4.71 -9.89 -12.05
CA GLU A 50 6.01 -9.32 -11.66
C GLU A 50 6.14 -9.28 -10.13
N MET A 51 7.38 -9.14 -9.64
CA MET A 51 7.62 -9.03 -8.20
C MET A 51 6.86 -7.83 -7.62
N TRP A 52 6.31 -8.02 -6.40
CA TRP A 52 5.69 -6.91 -5.67
C TRP A 52 6.66 -5.74 -5.54
N PRO A 53 6.20 -4.49 -5.67
CA PRO A 53 7.06 -3.34 -5.56
C PRO A 53 7.63 -3.23 -4.13
N ASN A 54 8.94 -2.99 -4.04
CA ASN A 54 9.68 -2.96 -2.77
C ASN A 54 9.54 -4.28 -1.96
N CYS A 55 9.43 -5.44 -2.63
CA CYS A 55 9.07 -6.72 -2.00
C CYS A 55 9.95 -7.15 -0.82
N GLN A 56 11.22 -6.77 -0.77
CA GLN A 56 12.16 -7.14 0.31
C GLN A 56 12.31 -6.05 1.38
N GLU A 57 11.59 -4.94 1.22
CA GLU A 57 11.67 -3.79 2.13
C GLU A 57 10.51 -3.79 3.13
N ARG A 58 10.68 -2.94 4.15
CA ARG A 58 9.64 -2.65 5.14
C ARG A 58 9.02 -1.29 4.82
N GLY A 59 7.76 -1.09 5.17
CA GLY A 59 7.07 0.15 4.83
C GLY A 59 5.57 0.06 4.96
N VAL A 60 4.89 0.96 4.25
CA VAL A 60 3.43 0.98 4.13
C VAL A 60 3.01 0.68 2.69
N TYR A 61 1.80 0.19 2.52
CA TYR A 61 1.19 -0.08 1.23
C TYR A 61 -0.24 0.43 1.21
N ALA A 62 -0.68 0.85 0.03
CA ALA A 62 -2.07 1.17 -0.26
C ALA A 62 -2.64 0.16 -1.24
N ILE A 63 -3.85 -0.33 -0.99
CA ILE A 63 -4.64 -1.16 -1.89
C ILE A 63 -5.75 -0.29 -2.48
N LEU A 64 -5.90 -0.32 -3.80
CA LEU A 64 -6.75 0.60 -4.55
C LEU A 64 -7.80 -0.12 -5.38
N SER A 65 -8.91 0.57 -5.66
CA SER A 65 -9.85 0.26 -6.73
C SER A 65 -9.95 1.45 -7.67
N GLY A 66 -9.43 1.29 -8.89
CA GLY A 66 -9.16 2.41 -9.79
C GLY A 66 -8.21 3.42 -9.15
N ALA A 67 -8.64 4.68 -9.08
CA ALA A 67 -7.88 5.77 -8.45
C ALA A 67 -8.14 5.92 -6.94
N THR A 68 -9.06 5.13 -6.37
CA THR A 68 -9.48 5.26 -4.98
C THR A 68 -8.71 4.31 -4.08
N VAL A 69 -8.14 4.84 -3.00
CA VAL A 69 -7.52 4.04 -1.93
C VAL A 69 -8.62 3.43 -1.07
N LEU A 70 -8.58 2.11 -0.94
CA LEU A 70 -9.48 1.33 -0.09
C LEU A 70 -8.90 1.13 1.31
N TYR A 71 -7.61 0.81 1.35
CA TYR A 71 -6.93 0.36 2.56
C TYR A 71 -5.48 0.79 2.58
N ILE A 72 -5.00 1.16 3.76
CA ILE A 72 -3.58 1.36 4.07
C ILE A 72 -3.18 0.33 5.10
N GLY A 73 -2.05 -0.34 4.87
CA GLY A 73 -1.46 -1.24 5.84
C GLY A 73 0.05 -1.11 5.90
N LYS A 74 0.67 -1.77 6.89
CA LYS A 74 2.13 -1.84 7.05
C LYS A 74 2.73 -3.23 6.93
N ALA A 75 4.03 -3.22 6.66
CA ALA A 75 4.95 -4.34 6.82
C ALA A 75 6.18 -3.84 7.60
N SER A 76 6.22 -4.06 8.91
CA SER A 76 7.33 -3.62 9.78
C SER A 76 8.11 -4.77 10.41
N GLN A 77 7.46 -5.89 10.69
CA GLN A 77 8.10 -7.11 11.22
C GLN A 77 8.51 -8.07 10.09
N GLN A 78 7.73 -8.06 9.01
CA GLN A 78 7.97 -8.80 7.76
C GLN A 78 8.14 -7.78 6.64
N ASP A 79 8.60 -8.25 5.48
CA ASP A 79 8.70 -7.44 4.27
C ASP A 79 7.33 -7.22 3.59
N LEU A 80 7.29 -6.22 2.71
CA LEU A 80 6.11 -5.84 1.95
C LEU A 80 5.61 -6.98 1.04
N GLY A 81 6.54 -7.76 0.47
CA GLY A 81 6.19 -8.88 -0.43
C GLY A 81 5.40 -9.97 0.30
N TYR A 82 5.85 -10.37 1.48
CA TYR A 82 5.15 -11.33 2.33
C TYR A 82 3.76 -10.82 2.71
N ARG A 83 3.65 -9.55 3.12
CA ARG A 83 2.36 -8.97 3.49
C ARG A 83 1.40 -8.93 2.32
N LEU A 84 1.83 -8.43 1.17
CA LEU A 84 0.98 -8.37 -0.03
C LEU A 84 0.60 -9.78 -0.51
N GLY A 85 1.52 -10.73 -0.49
CA GLY A 85 1.24 -12.13 -0.81
C GLY A 85 0.26 -12.83 0.15
N SER A 86 0.03 -12.29 1.35
CA SER A 86 -1.02 -12.79 2.26
C SER A 86 -2.42 -12.33 1.86
N TYR A 87 -2.55 -11.17 1.21
CA TYR A 87 -3.82 -10.63 0.75
C TYR A 87 -4.23 -11.14 -0.62
N PHE A 88 -3.28 -11.48 -1.49
CA PHE A 88 -3.53 -11.80 -2.88
C PHE A 88 -2.91 -13.14 -3.30
N VAL A 89 -3.69 -13.95 -3.99
CA VAL A 89 -3.29 -15.23 -4.56
C VAL A 89 -3.46 -15.22 -6.08
N SER A 90 -2.76 -16.11 -6.78
CA SER A 90 -2.96 -16.28 -8.22
C SER A 90 -4.37 -16.79 -8.50
N ASP A 91 -5.03 -16.19 -9.49
CA ASP A 91 -6.23 -16.75 -10.09
C ASP A 91 -5.91 -18.06 -10.86
N VAL A 92 -6.93 -18.82 -11.23
CA VAL A 92 -6.83 -20.14 -11.88
C VAL A 92 -5.93 -20.10 -13.11
N ASP A 93 -6.13 -19.08 -13.95
CA ASP A 93 -5.37 -18.89 -15.20
C ASP A 93 -4.05 -18.13 -15.00
N LYS A 94 -3.72 -17.78 -13.75
CA LYS A 94 -2.55 -17.00 -13.32
C LYS A 94 -2.42 -15.63 -13.98
N GLN A 95 -3.49 -15.12 -14.58
CA GLN A 95 -3.53 -13.80 -15.25
C GLN A 95 -3.79 -12.64 -14.29
N SER A 96 -4.19 -12.92 -13.06
CA SER A 96 -4.39 -11.89 -12.05
C SER A 96 -4.05 -12.37 -10.65
N ALA A 97 -3.75 -11.41 -9.80
CA ALA A 97 -3.74 -11.54 -8.35
C ALA A 97 -5.15 -11.19 -7.83
N ILE A 98 -5.81 -12.15 -7.22
CA ILE A 98 -7.15 -12.00 -6.66
C ILE A 98 -7.11 -12.05 -5.13
N PRO A 99 -8.05 -11.39 -4.43
CA PRO A 99 -8.12 -11.46 -2.98
C PRO A 99 -8.13 -12.91 -2.46
N ALA A 100 -7.26 -13.20 -1.48
CA ALA A 100 -7.23 -14.47 -0.80
C ALA A 100 -8.52 -14.73 -0.03
N LYS A 101 -8.87 -16.00 0.17
CA LYS A 101 -10.09 -16.40 0.87
C LYS A 101 -10.15 -15.77 2.27
N GLY A 102 -11.25 -15.10 2.57
CA GLY A 102 -11.47 -14.43 3.85
C GLY A 102 -11.16 -12.94 3.85
N HIS A 103 -10.51 -12.41 2.81
CA HIS A 103 -10.34 -10.97 2.62
C HIS A 103 -11.53 -10.41 1.83
N GLN A 104 -12.44 -9.75 2.55
CA GLN A 104 -13.54 -8.99 1.97
C GLN A 104 -13.15 -7.53 1.80
N TRP A 105 -13.43 -6.97 0.63
CA TRP A 105 -13.12 -5.58 0.28
C TRP A 105 -14.41 -4.86 -0.10
N SER A 106 -14.53 -3.59 0.27
CA SER A 106 -15.66 -2.75 -0.11
C SER A 106 -15.84 -2.62 -1.63
N GLN A 107 -14.73 -2.68 -2.37
CA GLN A 107 -14.67 -2.69 -3.83
C GLN A 107 -13.58 -3.65 -4.29
N MET A 108 -13.66 -4.14 -5.52
CA MET A 108 -12.63 -5.04 -6.07
C MET A 108 -11.28 -4.32 -6.16
N PRO A 109 -10.22 -4.82 -5.49
CA PRO A 109 -8.89 -4.28 -5.64
C PRO A 109 -8.40 -4.42 -7.08
N THR A 110 -7.73 -3.38 -7.59
CA THR A 110 -7.18 -3.35 -8.94
C THR A 110 -5.68 -3.10 -8.95
N SER A 111 -5.16 -2.41 -7.95
CA SER A 111 -3.76 -1.98 -7.93
C SER A 111 -3.23 -1.74 -6.53
N ILE A 112 -1.90 -1.67 -6.42
CA ILE A 112 -1.14 -1.45 -5.19
C ILE A 112 -0.09 -0.36 -5.43
N VAL A 113 0.21 0.41 -4.38
CA VAL A 113 1.40 1.28 -4.28
C VAL A 113 2.07 1.03 -2.93
N THR A 114 3.40 1.07 -2.88
CA THR A 114 4.16 0.92 -1.62
C THR A 114 5.05 2.13 -1.36
N TRP A 115 5.30 2.40 -0.08
CA TRP A 115 6.26 3.38 0.40
C TRP A 115 7.19 2.69 1.38
N ALA A 116 8.39 2.33 0.91
CA ALA A 116 9.41 1.68 1.70
C ALA A 116 10.13 2.68 2.60
N VAL A 117 10.20 2.37 3.89
CA VAL A 117 11.02 3.12 4.85
C VAL A 117 12.45 2.61 4.81
N PRO A 118 13.46 3.40 5.21
CA PRO A 118 14.84 2.92 5.27
C PRO A 118 14.96 1.70 6.19
N ARG A 119 15.76 0.71 5.78
CA ARG A 119 15.85 -0.61 6.43
C ARG A 119 16.09 -0.55 7.95
N GLU A 120 17.01 0.32 8.37
CA GLU A 120 17.37 0.52 9.79
C GLU A 120 16.30 1.29 10.59
N LEU A 121 15.36 1.93 9.88
CA LEU A 121 14.26 2.71 10.43
C LEU A 121 12.92 1.97 10.26
N PHE A 122 12.93 0.64 10.30
CA PHE A 122 11.74 -0.18 10.07
C PHE A 122 10.54 0.17 10.98
N PHE A 123 10.79 0.74 12.15
CA PHE A 123 9.76 1.21 13.07
C PHE A 123 8.95 2.38 12.49
N GLU A 124 9.52 3.16 11.56
CA GLU A 124 8.82 4.24 10.84
C GLU A 124 7.63 3.69 10.04
N ALA A 125 7.65 2.44 9.58
CA ALA A 125 6.50 1.83 8.91
C ALA A 125 5.24 1.82 9.80
N SER A 126 5.43 1.61 11.12
CA SER A 126 4.30 1.65 12.07
C SER A 126 3.85 3.08 12.35
N ALA A 127 4.79 4.01 12.54
CA ALA A 127 4.46 5.41 12.76
C ALA A 127 3.74 6.03 11.55
N LEU A 128 4.21 5.70 10.34
CA LEU A 128 3.64 6.21 9.09
C LEU A 128 2.23 5.67 8.84
N GLU A 129 1.99 4.36 9.05
CA GLU A 129 0.64 3.79 8.94
C GLU A 129 -0.35 4.48 9.88
N GLU A 130 0.01 4.58 11.16
CA GLU A 130 -0.84 5.22 12.17
C GLU A 130 -1.10 6.69 11.82
N TYR A 131 -0.06 7.41 11.38
CA TYR A 131 -0.18 8.80 10.93
C TYR A 131 -1.15 8.92 9.75
N LEU A 132 -1.00 8.10 8.71
CA LEU A 132 -1.85 8.12 7.51
C LEU A 132 -3.30 7.80 7.86
N ILE A 133 -3.54 6.72 8.60
CA ILE A 133 -4.89 6.32 9.03
C ILE A 133 -5.51 7.40 9.94
N HIS A 134 -4.73 8.00 10.83
CA HIS A 134 -5.22 9.07 11.70
C HIS A 134 -5.64 10.32 10.92
N LYS A 135 -4.90 10.70 9.86
CA LYS A 135 -5.20 11.87 9.03
C LYS A 135 -6.36 11.61 8.06
N LEU A 136 -6.46 10.40 7.52
CA LEU A 136 -7.48 10.04 6.52
C LEU A 136 -8.80 9.58 7.16
N ARG A 137 -8.76 9.04 8.37
CA ARG A 137 -9.94 8.66 9.19
C ARG A 137 -10.94 7.82 8.40
N ASP A 138 -12.20 8.23 8.43
CA ASP A 138 -13.36 7.52 7.87
C ASP A 138 -13.40 7.59 6.34
N ARG A 139 -12.36 8.17 5.71
CA ARG A 139 -12.22 8.21 4.24
C ARG A 139 -11.62 6.92 3.66
N LEU A 140 -11.12 6.01 4.51
CA LEU A 140 -10.58 4.70 4.13
C LEU A 140 -11.63 3.62 4.42
N PRO A 141 -12.34 3.09 3.41
CA PRO A 141 -13.51 2.24 3.63
C PRO A 141 -13.18 0.90 4.30
N ASP A 142 -11.98 0.36 4.08
CA ASP A 142 -11.61 -0.98 4.53
C ASP A 142 -10.64 -0.98 5.72
N ASN A 143 -10.23 0.20 6.22
CA ASN A 143 -9.48 0.30 7.47
C ASN A 143 -10.44 0.27 8.67
N THR A 144 -10.36 -0.80 9.47
CA THR A 144 -11.09 -0.86 10.75
C THR A 144 -10.33 -0.06 11.81
N ARG A 145 -10.95 0.98 12.34
CA ARG A 145 -10.46 1.66 13.56
C ARG A 145 -10.98 0.90 14.77
N GLY A 146 -10.15 0.75 15.80
CA GLY A 146 -10.55 0.12 17.06
C GLY A 146 -11.85 0.72 17.60
N LYS A 147 -12.59 -0.03 18.43
CA LYS A 147 -13.84 0.45 19.05
C LYS A 147 -13.61 1.84 19.64
N ARG A 148 -14.52 2.78 19.36
CA ARG A 148 -14.56 4.04 20.11
C ARG A 148 -14.70 3.65 21.59
N ALA A 149 -13.68 3.98 22.38
CA ALA A 149 -13.71 3.88 23.83
C ALA A 149 -14.78 4.84 24.38
#